data_AF-A0A2A7UPH0-F1
#
_entry.id   AF-A0A2A7UPH0-F1
#
_cell.length_a   1.000
_cell.length_b   1.000
_cell.length_c   1.000
_cell.angle_alpha   90.00
_cell.angle_beta   90.00
_cell.angle_gamma   90.00
#
_symmetry.space_group_name_H-M   'P 1'
#
loop_
_entity.id
_entity.type
_entity.pdbx_description
1 polymer ?
#
loop_
_entity_poly.entity_id
_entity_poly.type
_entity_poly.pdbx_seq_one_letter_code
_entity_poly.pdbx_strand_id
1 'polypeptide(L)' 'MNAQGRGRQVELSLYDWACGINGYYALDAMPAGHDTQGRTMAHPSIVPYGHVQAAGGPLIYCGGNNSQCDNSGSPV' A
#
# COMPACT_ATOMS: atom_id res chain seq x y z
N MET A 1 7.41 -34.03 0.82
CA MET A 1 7.98 -34.31 -0.52
C MET A 1 6.96 -33.87 -1.55
N ASN A 2 7.35 -33.06 -2.56
CA ASN A 2 6.42 -32.69 -3.63
C ASN A 2 6.15 -33.90 -4.54
N ALA A 3 5.01 -33.90 -5.23
CA ALA A 3 4.43 -35.09 -5.87
C ALA A 3 5.33 -35.79 -6.92
N GLN A 4 6.37 -35.12 -7.43
CA GLN A 4 7.24 -35.69 -8.48
C GLN A 4 8.61 -36.20 -7.98
N GLY A 5 9.02 -35.93 -6.74
CA GLY A 5 10.31 -36.41 -6.21
C GLY A 5 11.58 -35.90 -6.92
N ARG A 6 11.48 -34.86 -7.77
CA ARG A 6 12.60 -34.30 -8.55
C ARG A 6 13.09 -32.98 -7.96
N GLY A 7 14.41 -32.80 -7.88
CA GLY A 7 15.05 -31.53 -7.52
C GLY A 7 14.80 -30.44 -8.58
N ARG A 8 14.84 -29.17 -8.15
CA ARG A 8 14.66 -27.99 -9.02
C ARG A 8 15.76 -26.97 -8.74
N GLN A 9 16.29 -26.36 -9.79
CA GLN A 9 17.05 -25.12 -9.66
C GLN A 9 16.07 -23.96 -9.48
N VAL A 10 16.29 -23.13 -8.46
CA VAL A 10 15.52 -21.91 -8.20
C VAL A 10 16.47 -20.75 -8.40
N GLU A 11 16.21 -19.94 -9.43
CA GLU A 11 16.93 -18.70 -9.66
C GLU A 11 16.22 -17.58 -8.91
N LEU A 12 17.00 -16.77 -8.19
CA LEU A 12 16.52 -15.64 -7.41
C LEU A 12 17.36 -14.44 -7.78
N SER A 13 16.68 -13.34 -8.11
CA SER A 13 17.32 -12.04 -8.25
C SER A 13 16.69 -11.08 -7.24
N LEU A 14 17.52 -10.21 -6.65
CA LEU A 14 17.02 -9.14 -5.78
C LEU A 14 16.18 -8.15 -6.59
N TYR A 15 16.50 -7.97 -7.87
CA TYR A 15 15.83 -7.04 -8.75
C TYR A 15 14.39 -7.48 -9.06
N ASP A 16 14.18 -8.71 -9.52
CA ASP A 16 12.83 -9.19 -9.88
C ASP A 16 11.91 -9.23 -8.66
N TRP A 17 12.47 -9.53 -7.49
CA TRP A 17 11.73 -9.49 -6.23
C TRP A 17 11.35 -8.06 -5.82
N ALA A 18 12.29 -7.11 -5.92
CA ALA A 18 12.05 -5.70 -5.63
C ALA A 18 11.05 -5.07 -6.61
N CYS A 19 11.07 -5.46 -7.89
CA CYS A 19 10.05 -5.03 -8.84
C CYS A 19 8.68 -5.62 -8.53
N GLY A 20 8.62 -6.92 -8.17
CA GLY A 20 7.38 -7.61 -7.87
C GLY A 20 6.62 -7.07 -6.65
N ILE A 21 7.32 -6.55 -5.64
CA ILE A 21 6.68 -6.06 -4.41
C ILE A 21 6.02 -4.67 -4.56
N ASN A 22 6.40 -3.89 -5.59
CA ASN A 22 5.88 -2.53 -5.78
C ASN A 22 4.41 -2.46 -6.22
N GLY A 23 3.83 -3.56 -6.71
CA GLY A 23 2.40 -3.80 -6.91
C GLY A 23 1.56 -2.56 -7.27
N TYR A 24 0.90 -1.97 -6.27
CA TYR A 24 -0.05 -0.86 -6.41
C TYR A 24 0.54 0.36 -7.16
N TYR A 25 1.70 0.85 -6.73
CA TYR A 25 2.30 2.04 -7.33
C TYR A 25 2.94 1.71 -8.69
N ALA A 26 3.50 0.52 -8.86
CA ALA A 26 4.00 0.08 -10.18
C ALA A 26 2.88 0.00 -11.22
N LEU A 27 1.69 -0.49 -10.83
CA LEU A 27 0.53 -0.57 -11.71
C LEU A 27 -0.06 0.80 -12.07
N ASP A 28 0.05 1.79 -11.17
CA ASP A 28 -0.36 3.18 -11.45
C ASP A 28 0.61 3.87 -12.42
N ALA A 29 1.93 3.63 -12.28
CA ALA A 29 2.95 4.20 -13.16
C ALA A 29 2.87 3.69 -14.62
N MET A 30 2.50 2.42 -14.82
CA MET A 30 2.44 1.77 -16.14
C MET A 30 1.58 2.54 -17.18
N PRO A 31 0.31 2.86 -16.90
CA PRO A 31 -0.50 3.68 -17.80
C PRO A 31 -0.16 5.18 -17.73
N ALA A 32 0.38 5.66 -16.60
CA ALA A 32 0.73 7.08 -16.43
C ALA A 32 1.95 7.51 -17.25
N GLY A 33 2.86 6.58 -17.57
CA GLY A 33 4.08 6.87 -18.34
C GLY A 33 5.13 7.68 -17.56
N HIS A 34 4.95 7.82 -16.26
CA HIS A 34 5.87 8.48 -15.34
C HIS A 34 5.83 7.79 -13.96
N ASP A 35 6.88 7.98 -13.17
CA ASP A 35 6.95 7.44 -11.82
C ASP A 35 5.83 7.99 -10.94
N THR A 36 5.35 7.15 -10.01
CA THR A 36 4.38 7.58 -9.00
C THR A 36 4.99 8.61 -8.06
N GLN A 37 4.19 9.58 -7.64
CA GLN A 37 4.62 10.55 -6.63
C GLN A 37 5.00 9.85 -5.32
N GLY A 38 6.13 10.25 -4.74
CA GLY A 38 6.46 9.88 -3.37
C GLY A 38 5.43 10.46 -2.42
N ARG A 39 4.59 9.60 -1.83
CA ARG A 39 3.58 10.01 -0.86
C ARG A 39 4.00 9.62 0.55
N THR A 40 3.55 10.43 1.50
CA THR A 40 3.61 10.09 2.92
C THR A 40 2.58 9.00 3.24
N MET A 41 2.20 8.80 4.50
CA MET A 41 1.21 7.79 4.90
C MET A 41 -0.25 8.16 4.56
N ALA A 42 -0.48 9.22 3.79
CA ALA A 42 -1.81 9.57 3.30
C ALA A 42 -2.19 8.70 2.09
N HIS A 43 -3.33 8.00 2.18
CA HIS A 43 -3.78 7.19 1.05
C HIS A 43 -4.22 8.09 -0.12
N PRO A 44 -3.80 7.80 -1.36
CA PRO A 44 -4.02 8.72 -2.48
C PRO A 44 -5.49 8.87 -2.89
N SER A 45 -6.33 7.87 -2.61
CA SER A 45 -7.71 7.80 -3.09
C SER A 45 -8.76 7.59 -1.99
N ILE A 46 -8.37 7.59 -0.70
CA ILE A 46 -9.28 7.38 0.43
C ILE A 46 -8.98 8.45 1.46
N VAL A 47 -10.01 9.20 1.86
CA VAL A 47 -9.91 10.29 2.85
C VAL A 47 -11.07 10.17 3.84
N PRO A 48 -10.81 10.22 5.17
CA PRO A 48 -9.52 10.36 5.82
C PRO A 48 -8.79 9.02 5.97
N TYR A 49 -7.55 8.95 5.51
CA TYR A 49 -6.68 7.78 5.70
C TYR A 49 -5.22 8.21 5.84
N GLY A 50 -4.61 7.95 6.99
CA GLY A 50 -3.21 8.25 7.25
C GLY A 50 -2.92 8.69 8.67
N HIS A 51 -1.82 9.43 8.85
CA HIS A 51 -1.40 9.97 10.14
C HIS A 51 -2.40 11.01 10.67
N VAL A 52 -2.80 10.84 11.93
CA VAL A 52 -3.56 11.84 12.69
C VAL A 52 -2.85 12.12 14.00
N GLN A 53 -2.81 13.41 14.39
CA GLN A 53 -2.27 13.81 15.68
C GLN A 53 -3.37 13.67 16.74
N ALA A 54 -3.15 12.84 17.75
CA ALA A 54 -4.04 12.75 18.91
C ALA A 54 -3.34 13.26 20.17
N ALA A 55 -4.14 13.47 21.22
CA ALA A 55 -3.65 13.95 22.52
C ALA A 55 -2.63 12.99 23.17
N GLY A 56 -2.75 11.68 22.92
CA GLY A 56 -1.84 10.65 23.43
C GLY A 56 -0.63 10.37 22.52
N GLY A 57 -0.49 11.08 21.41
CA GLY A 57 0.52 10.82 20.38
C GLY A 57 -0.06 10.54 19.00
N PRO A 58 0.80 10.30 17.99
CA PRO A 58 0.36 10.04 16.63
C PRO A 58 -0.34 8.68 16.51
N LEU A 59 -1.40 8.63 15.71
CA LEU A 59 -2.15 7.42 15.39
C LEU A 59 -2.35 7.33 13.88
N ILE A 60 -2.66 6.11 13.40
CA ILE A 60 -3.12 5.89 12.03
C ILE A 60 -4.64 5.78 12.05
N TYR A 61 -5.30 6.61 11.25
CA TYR A 61 -6.74 6.51 10.98
C TYR A 61 -6.97 5.94 9.58
N CYS A 62 -7.87 4.97 9.47
CA CYS A 62 -8.16 4.24 8.22
C CYS A 62 -9.66 4.25 7.90
N GLY A 63 -10.25 5.44 7.75
CA GLY A 63 -11.66 5.59 7.37
C GLY A 63 -11.84 5.27 5.88
N GLY A 64 -12.43 4.12 5.58
CA GLY A 64 -12.56 3.61 4.21
C GLY A 64 -13.92 3.88 3.56
N ASN A 65 -14.91 4.38 4.33
CA ASN A 65 -16.26 4.64 3.85
C ASN A 65 -16.96 5.78 4.60
N ASN A 66 -18.03 6.30 4.02
CA ASN A 66 -18.78 7.45 4.53
C ASN A 66 -19.26 7.26 5.97
N SER A 67 -19.85 6.11 6.31
CA SER A 67 -20.37 5.88 7.66
C SER A 67 -19.30 5.93 8.75
N GLN A 68 -18.07 5.49 8.44
CA GLN A 68 -16.93 5.60 9.37
C GLN A 68 -16.46 7.04 9.53
N CYS A 69 -16.48 7.84 8.45
CA CYS A 69 -16.15 9.26 8.49
C CYS A 69 -17.17 10.03 9.31
N ASP A 70 -18.46 9.85 9.02
CA ASP A 70 -19.57 10.55 9.68
C ASP A 70 -19.58 10.30 11.19
N ASN A 71 -19.32 9.05 11.61
CA ASN A 71 -19.29 8.65 13.02
C ASN A 71 -18.05 9.15 13.78
N SER A 72 -16.97 9.49 13.07
CA SER A 72 -15.71 9.93 13.70
C SER A 72 -15.73 11.38 14.16
N GLY A 73 -16.73 12.17 13.73
CA GLY A 73 -16.78 13.62 13.98
C GLY A 73 -15.60 14.40 13.37
N SER A 74 -14.78 13.74 12.53
CA SER A 74 -13.66 14.35 11.85
C SER A 74 -14.20 15.29 10.77
N PRO A 75 -13.78 16.57 10.73
CA PRO A 75 -13.99 17.39 9.55
C PRO A 75 -13.12 16.76 8.46
N VAL A 76 -13.74 16.31 7.38
CA VAL A 76 -13.02 16.00 6.15
C VAL A 76 -12.12 17.15 5.74
#